data_AF-A0A853DNL3-F1
#
_entry.id   AF-A0A853DNL3-F1
#
_cell.length_a   1.000
_cell.length_b   1.000
_cell.length_c   1.000
_cell.angle_alpha   90.00
_cell.angle_beta   90.00
_cell.angle_gamma   90.00
#
_symmetry.space_group_name_H-M   'P 1'
#
loop_
_entity.id
_entity.type
_entity.pdbx_description
1 polymer ?
#
loop_
_entity_poly.entity_id
_entity_poly.type
_entity_poly.pdbx_seq_one_letter_code
_entity_poly.pdbx_strand_id
1 'polypeptide(L)'
;MAIARPGDGIQGALLGPLKSRAFGLLRRGDRDVMWTIPGLGLGNFLYQWLWAHAGQQQGLDRRVLEQPEMREWYDVFPGVRERLIVPRSQVRMTDRRTAGSYSVFADNSPGEIDAFARDLLLTAPVFADALPPTSAPADVVLHIRRGSYYTDESLRRYYGMDVPGYLRVALEGSTRQDGPIERITVLSNDQAWCRDQLGWLGEFAGTVRHGDPSASAAEDFRDLALARRSVLGNSTFAYWAGYLSNVIHGDNHAQVWAPLFHIREPKWQAVQLDPRWSIVADIPGGWEEKA
;
A
#
# COMPACT_ATOMS: atom_id res chain seq x y z
N MET A 1 13.81 -0.82 9.56
CA MET A 1 15.15 -1.18 10.10
C MET A 1 15.03 -2.56 10.74
N ALA A 2 15.57 -3.62 10.13
CA ALA A 2 15.43 -4.97 10.69
C ALA A 2 16.45 -5.18 11.82
N ILE A 3 15.96 -5.52 13.02
CA ILE A 3 16.75 -5.75 14.22
C ILE A 3 17.32 -7.17 14.15
N ALA A 4 18.64 -7.28 14.00
CA ALA A 4 19.34 -8.56 14.12
C ALA A 4 19.41 -9.00 15.59
N ARG A 5 19.10 -10.27 15.86
CA ARG A 5 19.30 -10.89 17.18
C ARG A 5 20.80 -11.15 17.42
N PRO A 6 21.34 -10.87 18.62
CA PRO A 6 22.75 -11.05 18.91
C PRO A 6 23.05 -12.48 19.34
N GLY A 7 24.02 -13.11 18.68
CA GLY A 7 24.59 -14.38 19.12
C GLY A 7 24.94 -15.28 17.96
N ASP A 8 26.06 -15.00 17.29
CA ASP A 8 26.91 -16.04 16.68
C ASP A 8 28.31 -15.49 16.35
N GLY A 9 29.31 -16.03 17.04
CA GLY A 9 30.61 -16.41 16.49
C GLY A 9 31.53 -15.34 15.88
N ILE A 10 32.44 -14.82 16.71
CA ILE A 10 33.60 -14.01 16.33
C ILE A 10 34.64 -14.87 15.57
N GLN A 11 34.36 -15.23 14.31
CA GLN A 11 35.39 -15.70 13.35
C GLN A 11 35.15 -15.21 11.89
N GLY A 12 34.03 -14.55 11.57
CA GLY A 12 33.72 -14.05 10.22
C GLY A 12 34.17 -12.62 9.89
N ALA A 13 34.69 -11.86 10.87
CA ALA A 13 34.76 -10.39 10.81
C ALA A 13 35.83 -9.82 9.86
N LEU A 14 36.85 -10.59 9.47
CA LEU A 14 37.94 -10.10 8.60
C LEU A 14 37.75 -10.41 7.10
N LEU A 15 36.84 -11.32 6.74
CA LEU A 15 36.58 -11.71 5.35
C LEU A 15 35.41 -10.96 4.70
N GLY A 16 34.50 -10.39 5.49
CA GLY A 16 33.31 -9.67 5.01
C GLY A 16 33.60 -8.42 4.17
N PRO A 17 34.51 -7.50 4.59
CA PRO A 17 34.79 -6.27 3.85
C PRO A 17 35.56 -6.47 2.55
N LEU A 18 36.48 -7.45 2.52
CA LEU A 18 37.25 -7.81 1.32
C LEU A 18 36.37 -8.49 0.27
N LYS A 19 35.46 -9.38 0.70
CA LYS A 19 34.46 -9.99 -0.17
C LYS A 19 33.49 -8.94 -0.73
N SER A 20 32.98 -8.01 0.10
CA SER A 20 32.05 -6.98 -0.38
C SER A 20 32.67 -6.03 -1.42
N ARG A 21 33.95 -5.65 -1.25
CA ARG A 21 34.71 -4.86 -2.23
C ARG A 21 34.99 -5.63 -3.52
N ALA A 22 35.39 -6.91 -3.42
CA ALA A 22 35.61 -7.76 -4.59
C ALA A 22 34.32 -8.01 -5.39
N PHE A 23 33.18 -8.22 -4.72
CA PHE A 23 31.88 -8.32 -5.38
C PHE A 23 31.42 -7.00 -6.00
N GLY A 24 31.76 -5.84 -5.41
CA GLY A 24 31.47 -4.53 -6.00
C GLY A 24 32.19 -4.27 -7.34
N LEU A 25 33.36 -4.87 -7.54
CA LEU A 25 34.09 -4.81 -8.82
C LEU A 25 33.46 -5.69 -9.91
N LEU A 26 32.76 -6.76 -9.52
CA LEU A 26 32.10 -7.71 -10.43
C LEU A 26 30.67 -7.32 -10.80
N ARG A 27 29.97 -6.57 -9.94
CA ARG A 27 28.57 -6.12 -10.13
C ARG A 27 28.47 -4.89 -11.04
N ARG A 28 28.95 -5.03 -12.28
CA ARG A 28 28.97 -3.96 -13.30
C ARG A 28 28.09 -4.26 -14.50
N GLY A 29 27.29 -5.33 -14.44
CA GLY A 29 26.35 -5.66 -15.50
C GLY A 29 25.25 -4.61 -15.64
N ASP A 30 24.62 -4.59 -16.81
CA ASP A 30 23.62 -3.58 -17.16
C ASP A 30 22.30 -3.74 -16.37
N ARG A 31 22.02 -4.96 -15.90
CA ARG A 31 20.85 -5.30 -15.09
C ARG A 31 21.01 -4.90 -13.63
N ASP A 32 19.99 -4.25 -13.09
CA ASP A 32 19.88 -3.89 -11.67
C ASP A 32 18.72 -4.64 -11.00
N VAL A 33 19.02 -5.30 -9.88
CA VAL A 33 18.07 -6.12 -9.14
C VAL A 33 17.82 -5.50 -7.78
N MET A 34 16.56 -5.14 -7.51
CA MET A 34 16.16 -4.73 -6.17
C MET A 34 16.21 -5.93 -5.23
N TRP A 35 17.01 -5.80 -4.17
CA TRP A 35 17.10 -6.76 -3.10
C TRP A 35 15.96 -6.51 -2.10
N THR A 36 14.90 -7.28 -2.27
CA THR A 36 13.63 -7.13 -1.55
C THR A 36 13.71 -7.60 -0.11
N ILE A 37 12.95 -6.93 0.76
CA ILE A 37 12.80 -7.31 2.16
C ILE A 37 11.72 -8.40 2.27
N PRO A 38 11.99 -9.55 2.91
CA PRO A 38 10.99 -10.60 3.14
C PRO A 38 9.85 -10.14 4.07
N GLY A 39 8.69 -10.80 4.02
CA GLY A 39 7.59 -10.57 4.96
C GLY A 39 6.80 -9.27 4.76
N LEU A 40 6.96 -8.61 3.61
CA LEU A 40 6.15 -7.44 3.25
C LEU A 40 4.81 -7.87 2.63
N GLY A 41 3.81 -6.98 2.67
CA GLY A 41 2.53 -7.16 1.97
C GLY A 41 2.47 -6.42 0.64
N LEU A 42 1.39 -6.65 -0.13
CA LEU A 42 1.17 -6.10 -1.47
C LEU A 42 1.51 -4.62 -1.60
N GLY A 43 1.00 -3.77 -0.71
CA GLY A 43 1.22 -2.32 -0.80
C GLY A 43 2.70 -1.91 -0.84
N ASN A 44 3.58 -2.67 -0.18
CA ASN A 44 5.03 -2.42 -0.25
C ASN A 44 5.65 -3.03 -1.51
N PHE A 45 5.14 -4.18 -1.97
CA PHE A 45 5.59 -4.77 -3.23
C PHE A 45 5.29 -3.87 -4.43
N LEU A 46 4.12 -3.22 -4.46
CA LEU A 46 3.73 -2.31 -5.53
C LEU A 46 4.72 -1.15 -5.71
N TYR A 47 5.31 -0.60 -4.64
CA TYR A 47 6.39 0.41 -4.75
C TYR A 47 7.69 -0.17 -5.35
N GLN A 48 8.04 -1.40 -5.00
CA GLN A 48 9.22 -2.07 -5.54
C GLN A 48 9.02 -2.41 -7.03
N TRP A 49 7.81 -2.82 -7.40
CA TRP A 49 7.41 -3.11 -8.76
C TRP A 49 7.35 -1.83 -9.60
N LEU A 50 6.82 -0.73 -9.06
CA LEU A 50 6.87 0.59 -9.66
C LEU A 50 8.31 1.00 -10.01
N TRP A 51 9.26 0.85 -9.08
CA TRP A 51 10.67 1.17 -9.34
C TRP A 51 11.24 0.40 -10.55
N ALA A 52 10.87 -0.88 -10.69
CA ALA A 52 11.31 -1.70 -11.80
C ALA A 52 10.63 -1.27 -13.11
N HIS A 53 9.31 -1.06 -13.08
CA HIS A 53 8.54 -0.59 -14.24
C HIS A 53 9.05 0.77 -14.72
N ALA A 54 9.19 1.76 -13.84
CA ALA A 54 9.70 3.09 -14.17
C ALA A 54 11.10 3.03 -14.79
N GLY A 55 11.99 2.17 -14.27
CA GLY A 55 13.29 1.94 -14.89
C GLY A 55 13.20 1.33 -16.29
N GLN A 56 12.30 0.36 -16.50
CA GLN A 56 12.08 -0.24 -17.81
C GLN A 56 11.54 0.76 -18.84
N GLN A 57 10.66 1.68 -18.42
CA GLN A 57 10.21 2.79 -19.27
C GLN A 57 11.35 3.73 -19.69
N GLN A 58 12.41 3.80 -18.89
CA GLN A 58 13.64 4.56 -19.19
C GLN A 58 14.69 3.70 -19.92
N GLY A 59 14.34 2.51 -20.41
CA GLY A 59 15.26 1.59 -21.11
C GLY A 59 16.25 0.87 -20.20
N LEU A 60 16.07 0.92 -18.88
CA LEU A 60 16.91 0.22 -17.91
C LEU A 60 16.41 -1.20 -17.67
N ASP A 61 17.33 -2.15 -17.58
CA ASP A 61 17.00 -3.52 -17.17
C ASP A 61 16.89 -3.59 -15.63
N ARG A 62 15.75 -3.13 -15.09
CA ARG A 62 15.45 -3.24 -13.66
C ARG A 62 14.54 -4.42 -13.36
N ARG A 63 14.83 -5.16 -12.29
CA ARG A 63 14.04 -6.30 -11.81
C ARG A 63 13.93 -6.31 -10.28
N VAL A 64 12.86 -6.90 -9.77
CA VAL A 64 12.61 -7.11 -8.35
C VAL A 64 12.89 -8.56 -8.01
N LEU A 65 13.70 -8.80 -6.98
CA LEU A 65 13.95 -10.16 -6.50
C LEU A 65 12.65 -10.77 -5.98
N GLU A 66 12.32 -11.97 -6.45
CA GLU A 66 11.15 -12.72 -5.97
C GLU A 66 11.22 -12.95 -4.45
N GLN A 67 10.10 -12.73 -3.76
CA GLN A 67 9.83 -13.21 -2.40
C GLN A 67 8.67 -14.21 -2.41
N PRO A 68 8.62 -15.19 -1.49
CA PRO A 68 7.53 -16.17 -1.42
C PRO A 68 6.14 -15.54 -1.36
N GLU A 69 5.99 -14.44 -0.62
CA GLU A 69 4.73 -13.72 -0.41
C GLU A 69 4.23 -13.00 -1.68
N MET A 70 5.08 -12.78 -2.68
CA MET A 70 4.64 -12.21 -3.96
C MET A 70 3.80 -13.20 -4.79
N ARG A 71 3.95 -14.51 -4.53
CA ARG A 71 3.38 -15.55 -5.39
C ARG A 71 1.86 -15.56 -5.39
N GLU A 72 1.22 -15.19 -4.28
CA GLU A 72 -0.24 -15.09 -4.20
C GLU A 72 -0.81 -14.02 -5.15
N TRP A 73 0.02 -13.03 -5.53
CA TRP A 73 -0.38 -11.91 -6.39
C TRP A 73 -0.09 -12.15 -7.87
N TYR A 74 0.53 -13.28 -8.24
CA TYR A 74 0.89 -13.55 -9.63
C TYR A 74 -0.31 -13.83 -10.52
N ASP A 75 -1.34 -14.49 -9.98
CA ASP A 75 -2.58 -14.72 -10.74
C ASP A 75 -3.43 -13.43 -10.78
N VAL A 76 -3.28 -12.57 -9.76
CA VAL A 76 -3.95 -11.27 -9.70
C VAL A 76 -3.32 -10.27 -10.68
N PHE A 77 -1.99 -10.21 -10.74
CA PHE A 77 -1.21 -9.28 -11.58
C PHE A 77 -0.16 -10.04 -12.43
N PRO A 78 -0.59 -10.83 -13.43
CA PRO A 78 0.32 -11.70 -14.19
C PRO A 78 1.43 -10.93 -14.92
N GLY A 79 1.11 -9.74 -15.45
CA GLY A 79 2.10 -8.90 -16.13
C GLY A 79 3.26 -8.45 -15.23
N VAL A 80 3.04 -8.33 -13.91
CA VAL A 80 4.10 -8.02 -12.94
C VAL A 80 5.10 -9.17 -12.87
N ARG A 81 4.60 -10.41 -12.68
CA ARG A 81 5.45 -11.60 -12.60
C ARG A 81 6.33 -11.74 -13.84
N GLU A 82 5.72 -11.59 -15.02
CA GLU A 82 6.37 -11.80 -16.30
C GLU A 82 7.44 -10.75 -16.60
N ARG A 83 7.18 -9.49 -16.27
CA ARG A 83 8.01 -8.36 -16.70
C ARG A 83 8.98 -7.87 -15.63
N LEU A 84 8.59 -7.90 -14.36
CA LEU A 84 9.28 -7.17 -13.30
C LEU A 84 10.06 -8.08 -12.35
N ILE A 85 9.67 -9.35 -12.20
CA ILE A 85 10.23 -10.24 -11.18
C ILE A 85 11.41 -11.05 -11.71
N VAL A 86 12.42 -11.26 -10.87
CA VAL A 86 13.52 -12.21 -11.12
C VAL A 86 13.62 -13.22 -9.96
N PRO A 87 13.53 -14.53 -10.21
CA PRO A 87 13.75 -15.53 -9.16
C PRO A 87 15.22 -15.58 -8.76
N ARG A 88 15.48 -15.96 -7.50
CA ARG A 88 16.84 -15.98 -6.93
C ARG A 88 17.85 -16.80 -7.74
N SER A 89 17.40 -17.86 -8.41
CA SER A 89 18.21 -18.73 -9.27
C SER A 89 18.66 -18.08 -10.57
N GLN A 90 17.97 -17.02 -11.03
CA GLN A 90 18.28 -16.29 -12.25
C GLN A 90 19.08 -14.99 -12.02
N VAL A 91 19.38 -14.68 -10.76
CA VAL A 91 20.25 -13.55 -10.40
C VAL A 91 21.70 -13.91 -10.73
N ARG A 92 22.32 -13.14 -11.62
CA ARG A 92 23.70 -13.30 -12.07
C ARG A 92 24.66 -12.70 -11.05
N MET A 93 25.91 -13.15 -11.05
CA MET A 93 26.95 -12.57 -10.19
C MET A 93 27.26 -11.11 -10.56
N THR A 94 27.06 -10.74 -11.83
CA THR A 94 27.33 -9.41 -12.37
C THR A 94 26.20 -8.41 -12.18
N ASP A 95 25.01 -8.86 -11.75
CA ASP A 95 23.87 -7.97 -11.55
C ASP A 95 24.20 -6.93 -10.48
N ARG A 96 23.86 -5.67 -10.78
CA ARG A 96 23.82 -4.61 -9.76
C ARG A 96 22.72 -4.93 -8.76
N ARG A 97 22.91 -4.46 -7.53
CA ARG A 97 22.00 -4.73 -6.42
C ARG A 97 21.66 -3.44 -5.74
N THR A 98 20.39 -3.13 -5.75
CA THR A 98 19.82 -1.93 -5.15
C THR A 98 18.97 -2.33 -3.95
N ALA A 99 19.08 -1.61 -2.85
CA ALA A 99 18.25 -1.82 -1.67
C ALA A 99 17.46 -0.53 -1.40
N GLY A 100 16.18 -0.68 -1.06
CA GLY A 100 15.30 0.46 -0.78
C GLY A 100 13.83 0.02 -0.71
N SER A 101 12.99 0.84 -0.09
CA SER A 101 11.53 0.62 -0.09
C SER A 101 10.81 1.38 -1.21
N TYR A 102 11.38 2.49 -1.69
CA TYR A 102 10.81 3.39 -2.73
C TYR A 102 9.38 3.84 -2.45
N SER A 103 9.01 3.86 -1.18
CA SER A 103 7.63 4.07 -0.73
C SER A 103 7.26 5.54 -0.60
N VAL A 104 8.23 6.46 -0.58
CA VAL A 104 7.97 7.90 -0.46
C VAL A 104 7.28 8.39 -1.74
N PHE A 105 6.17 9.12 -1.62
CA PHE A 105 5.45 9.66 -2.77
C PHE A 105 6.38 10.55 -3.61
N ALA A 106 7.13 11.45 -2.98
CA ALA A 106 8.07 12.34 -3.66
C ALA A 106 9.22 11.63 -4.40
N ASP A 107 9.52 10.37 -4.06
CA ASP A 107 10.52 9.57 -4.80
C ASP A 107 9.95 9.04 -6.13
N ASN A 108 8.64 9.18 -6.37
CA ASN A 108 7.92 8.70 -7.53
C ASN A 108 7.17 9.86 -8.19
N SER A 109 7.36 10.06 -9.49
CA SER A 109 6.55 11.07 -10.19
C SER A 109 5.10 10.57 -10.36
N PRO A 110 4.09 11.46 -10.31
CA PRO A 110 2.71 11.07 -10.63
C PRO A 110 2.59 10.36 -11.98
N GLY A 111 3.40 10.74 -12.96
CA GLY A 111 3.43 10.08 -14.27
C GLY A 111 3.92 8.63 -14.24
N GLU A 112 4.88 8.29 -13.37
CA GLU A 112 5.34 6.90 -13.21
C GLU A 112 4.27 6.03 -12.54
N ILE A 113 3.58 6.56 -11.52
CA ILE A 113 2.47 5.87 -10.86
C ILE A 113 1.34 5.61 -11.87
N ASP A 114 0.94 6.64 -12.62
CA ASP A 114 -0.11 6.54 -13.64
C ASP A 114 0.24 5.53 -14.73
N ALA A 115 1.48 5.57 -15.24
CA ALA A 115 1.95 4.63 -16.25
C ALA A 115 1.97 3.19 -15.73
N PHE A 116 2.48 2.96 -14.51
CA PHE A 116 2.48 1.63 -13.90
C PHE A 116 1.06 1.10 -13.67
N ALA A 117 0.16 1.95 -13.19
CA ALA A 117 -1.24 1.60 -13.00
C ALA A 117 -1.90 1.19 -14.32
N ARG A 118 -1.74 1.98 -15.38
CA ARG A 118 -2.33 1.71 -16.71
C ARG A 118 -1.71 0.51 -17.41
N ASP A 119 -0.40 0.31 -17.29
CA ASP A 119 0.31 -0.73 -18.04
C ASP A 119 0.17 -2.13 -17.44
N LEU A 120 0.02 -2.22 -16.12
CA LEU A 120 0.17 -3.49 -15.40
C LEU A 120 -0.93 -3.80 -14.39
N LEU A 121 -1.47 -2.79 -13.70
CA LEU A 121 -2.42 -3.04 -12.61
C LEU A 121 -3.87 -3.04 -13.10
N LEU A 122 -4.29 -2.01 -13.83
CA LEU A 122 -5.66 -1.86 -14.32
C LEU A 122 -5.99 -2.77 -15.51
N THR A 123 -4.97 -3.34 -16.17
CA THR A 123 -5.13 -4.36 -17.21
C THR A 123 -5.22 -5.78 -16.64
N ALA A 124 -5.10 -5.92 -15.33
CA ALA A 124 -5.04 -7.23 -14.70
C ALA A 124 -6.43 -7.88 -14.59
N PRO A 125 -6.53 -9.22 -14.59
CA PRO A 125 -7.82 -9.92 -14.64
C PRO A 125 -8.81 -9.52 -13.56
N VAL A 126 -8.33 -9.17 -12.36
CA VAL A 126 -9.18 -8.73 -11.25
C VAL A 126 -10.02 -7.49 -11.58
N PHE A 127 -9.60 -6.66 -12.55
CA PHE A 127 -10.31 -5.45 -12.99
C PHE A 127 -11.11 -5.63 -14.29
N ALA A 128 -11.00 -6.78 -14.98
CA ALA A 128 -11.48 -6.96 -16.37
C ALA A 128 -12.98 -6.66 -16.54
N ASP A 129 -13.83 -7.13 -15.62
CA ASP A 129 -15.29 -6.94 -15.69
C ASP A 129 -15.78 -5.77 -14.82
N ALA A 130 -14.87 -5.07 -14.14
CA ALA A 130 -15.22 -4.07 -13.14
C ALA A 130 -15.02 -2.63 -13.62
N LEU A 131 -14.55 -2.44 -14.87
CA LEU A 131 -14.34 -1.15 -15.50
C LEU A 131 -15.34 -0.93 -16.66
N PRO A 132 -15.94 0.26 -16.79
CA PRO A 132 -15.81 1.42 -15.89
C PRO A 132 -16.52 1.17 -14.55
N PRO A 133 -16.05 1.79 -13.46
CA PRO A 133 -16.65 1.61 -12.13
C PRO A 133 -18.11 2.07 -12.13
N THR A 134 -18.97 1.35 -11.41
CA THR A 134 -20.40 1.69 -11.22
C THR A 134 -20.68 2.37 -9.87
N SER A 135 -19.65 2.74 -9.11
CA SER A 135 -19.78 3.41 -7.82
C SER A 135 -20.54 4.74 -7.97
N ALA A 136 -21.62 4.91 -7.21
CA ALA A 136 -22.39 6.14 -7.25
C ALA A 136 -21.59 7.29 -6.63
N PRO A 137 -21.73 8.54 -7.10
CA PRO A 137 -21.00 9.68 -6.55
C PRO A 137 -21.22 9.93 -5.04
N ALA A 138 -22.34 9.47 -4.48
CA ALA A 138 -22.67 9.60 -3.07
C ALA A 138 -22.24 8.39 -2.22
N ASP A 139 -21.61 7.38 -2.82
CA ASP A 139 -21.07 6.23 -2.09
C ASP A 139 -19.68 6.55 -1.56
N VAL A 140 -19.36 6.07 -0.35
CA VAL A 140 -18.02 6.11 0.22
C VAL A 140 -17.57 4.70 0.57
N VAL A 141 -16.35 4.34 0.16
CA VAL A 141 -15.69 3.09 0.59
C VAL A 141 -14.67 3.40 1.69
N LEU A 142 -14.83 2.78 2.85
CA LEU A 142 -13.89 2.88 3.96
C LEU A 142 -12.98 1.66 3.94
N HIS A 143 -11.67 1.89 4.03
CA HIS A 143 -10.72 0.83 4.29
C HIS A 143 -10.13 0.97 5.70
N ILE A 144 -10.25 -0.08 6.50
CA ILE A 144 -9.78 -0.11 7.87
C ILE A 144 -8.75 -1.22 8.01
N ARG A 145 -7.50 -0.85 8.31
CA ARG A 145 -6.42 -1.81 8.55
C ARG A 145 -6.38 -2.18 10.02
N ARG A 146 -6.70 -3.45 10.34
CA ARG A 146 -6.49 -4.03 11.67
C ARG A 146 -5.68 -5.33 11.59
N GLY A 147 -6.28 -6.47 11.93
CA GLY A 147 -5.62 -7.77 12.12
C GLY A 147 -4.30 -7.64 12.86
N SER A 148 -3.18 -7.98 12.23
CA SER A 148 -1.87 -7.96 12.87
C SER A 148 -1.49 -6.62 13.49
N TYR A 149 -2.04 -5.49 13.03
CA TYR A 149 -1.84 -4.19 13.69
C TYR A 149 -2.43 -4.11 15.09
N TYR A 150 -3.37 -4.97 15.46
CA TYR A 150 -4.04 -4.93 16.77
C TYR A 150 -3.98 -6.26 17.51
N THR A 151 -3.72 -7.38 16.83
CA THR A 151 -3.52 -8.70 17.46
C THR A 151 -2.08 -8.93 17.91
N ASP A 152 -1.11 -8.19 17.37
CA ASP A 152 0.28 -8.18 17.83
C ASP A 152 0.54 -6.88 18.61
N GLU A 153 0.87 -6.98 19.89
CA GLU A 153 1.09 -5.84 20.77
C GLU A 153 2.24 -4.93 20.31
N SER A 154 3.29 -5.53 19.74
CA SER A 154 4.43 -4.78 19.22
C SER A 154 4.01 -3.95 18.01
N LEU A 155 3.25 -4.53 17.08
CA LEU A 155 2.73 -3.81 15.92
C LEU A 155 1.69 -2.77 16.34
N ARG A 156 0.82 -3.08 17.32
CA ARG A 156 -0.18 -2.14 17.84
C ARG A 156 0.43 -0.87 18.39
N ARG A 157 1.56 -0.98 19.09
CA ARG A 157 2.32 0.18 19.56
C ARG A 157 2.75 1.10 18.42
N TYR A 158 3.09 0.55 17.26
CA TYR A 158 3.58 1.32 16.12
C TYR A 158 2.46 1.77 15.17
N TYR A 159 1.46 0.94 14.92
CA TYR A 159 0.48 1.16 13.85
C TYR A 159 -0.95 1.35 14.32
N GLY A 160 -1.26 1.03 15.58
CA GLY A 160 -2.59 1.24 16.13
C GLY A 160 -2.92 2.73 16.18
N MET A 161 -4.17 3.09 15.87
CA MET A 161 -4.72 4.44 15.91
C MET A 161 -6.16 4.46 16.44
N ASP A 162 -6.64 5.63 16.89
CA ASP A 162 -8.07 5.89 17.16
C ASP A 162 -8.84 5.93 15.82
N VAL A 163 -9.21 4.73 15.35
CA VAL A 163 -9.97 4.54 14.11
C VAL A 163 -11.32 5.28 14.16
N PRO A 164 -12.15 5.18 15.22
CA PRO A 164 -13.40 5.92 15.28
C PRO A 164 -13.22 7.44 15.21
N GLY A 165 -12.25 7.99 15.97
CA GLY A 165 -11.94 9.42 15.97
C GLY A 165 -11.51 9.92 14.58
N TYR A 166 -10.64 9.15 13.92
CA TYR A 166 -10.24 9.43 12.54
C TYR A 166 -11.38 9.38 11.53
N LEU A 167 -12.19 8.32 11.56
CA LEU A 167 -13.28 8.15 10.61
C LEU A 167 -14.32 9.27 10.74
N ARG A 168 -14.63 9.75 11.94
CA ARG A 168 -15.53 10.90 12.11
C ARG A 168 -15.01 12.14 11.40
N VAL A 169 -13.74 12.51 11.63
CA VAL A 169 -13.14 13.69 10.99
C VAL A 169 -13.16 13.55 9.46
N ALA A 170 -12.79 12.38 8.95
CA ALA A 170 -12.78 12.14 7.50
C ALA A 170 -14.19 12.16 6.88
N LEU A 171 -15.18 11.55 7.53
CA LEU A 171 -16.56 11.48 7.03
C LEU A 171 -17.27 12.84 7.12
N GLU A 172 -17.09 13.60 8.20
CA GLU A 172 -17.56 14.97 8.32
C GLU A 172 -16.94 15.86 7.25
N GLY A 173 -15.64 15.70 7.01
CA GLY A 173 -14.90 16.38 5.96
C GLY A 173 -15.45 16.05 4.57
N SER A 174 -15.58 14.78 4.23
CA SER A 174 -16.13 14.36 2.93
C SER A 174 -17.58 14.80 2.76
N THR A 175 -18.40 14.77 3.81
CA THR A 175 -19.80 15.25 3.75
C THR A 175 -19.86 16.74 3.44
N ARG A 176 -19.00 17.53 4.09
CA ARG A 176 -18.92 18.99 3.90
C ARG A 176 -18.39 19.37 2.52
N GLN A 177 -17.40 18.63 2.02
CA GLN A 177 -16.73 18.91 0.76
C GLN A 177 -17.50 18.38 -0.45
N ASP A 178 -17.97 17.13 -0.38
CA ASP A 178 -18.45 16.37 -1.54
C ASP A 178 -19.97 16.12 -1.48
N GLY A 179 -20.64 16.56 -0.41
CA GLY A 179 -22.07 16.38 -0.18
C GLY A 179 -22.42 15.11 0.60
N PRO A 180 -23.72 14.88 0.86
CA PRO A 180 -24.20 13.79 1.70
C PRO A 180 -23.74 12.42 1.20
N ILE A 181 -23.62 11.48 2.14
CA ILE A 181 -23.23 10.10 1.85
C ILE A 181 -24.50 9.25 1.87
N GLU A 182 -24.78 8.55 0.78
CA GLU A 182 -25.95 7.66 0.70
C GLU A 182 -25.62 6.27 1.23
N ARG A 183 -24.43 5.77 0.90
CA ARG A 183 -23.98 4.44 1.25
C ARG A 183 -22.51 4.44 1.68
N ILE A 184 -22.24 3.70 2.75
CA ILE A 184 -20.90 3.38 3.21
C ILE A 184 -20.65 1.89 3.01
N THR A 185 -19.54 1.52 2.38
CA THR A 185 -19.03 0.14 2.33
C THR A 185 -17.75 0.05 3.15
N VAL A 186 -17.69 -0.86 4.12
CA VAL A 186 -16.54 -1.04 5.02
C VAL A 186 -15.73 -2.27 4.62
N LEU A 187 -14.50 -2.03 4.16
CA LEU A 187 -13.51 -3.06 3.83
C LEU A 187 -12.49 -3.13 4.97
N SER A 188 -12.29 -4.32 5.53
CA SER A 188 -11.42 -4.52 6.67
C SER A 188 -11.05 -5.98 6.81
N ASN A 189 -9.82 -6.23 7.23
CA ASN A 189 -9.39 -7.56 7.62
C ASN A 189 -9.79 -7.93 9.07
N ASP A 190 -10.65 -7.14 9.69
CA ASP A 190 -11.30 -7.37 10.98
C ASP A 190 -12.75 -6.82 10.94
N GLN A 191 -13.60 -7.49 10.14
CA GLN A 191 -15.00 -7.10 9.97
C GLN A 191 -15.83 -7.25 11.25
N ALA A 192 -15.45 -8.17 12.15
CA ALA A 192 -16.15 -8.38 13.41
C ALA A 192 -16.01 -7.14 14.31
N TRP A 193 -14.80 -6.64 14.48
CA TRP A 193 -14.57 -5.40 15.20
C TRP A 193 -15.29 -4.21 14.57
N CYS A 194 -15.29 -4.11 13.22
CA CYS A 194 -15.95 -3.00 12.53
C CYS A 194 -17.47 -2.98 12.80
N ARG A 195 -18.13 -4.14 12.79
CA ARG A 195 -19.56 -4.23 13.09
C ARG A 195 -19.88 -3.84 14.53
N ASP A 196 -19.02 -4.24 15.46
CA ASP A 196 -19.19 -3.99 16.89
C ASP A 196 -18.96 -2.51 17.25
N GLN A 197 -17.90 -1.90 16.69
CA GLN A 197 -17.42 -0.59 17.13
C GLN A 197 -17.88 0.58 16.25
N LEU A 198 -18.41 0.31 15.04
CA LEU A 198 -18.75 1.35 14.06
C LEU A 198 -20.24 1.41 13.72
N GLY A 199 -21.12 0.99 14.64
CA GLY A 199 -22.57 1.11 14.45
C GLY A 199 -23.05 2.55 14.22
N TRP A 200 -22.29 3.54 14.68
CA TRP A 200 -22.55 4.97 14.49
C TRP A 200 -22.36 5.44 13.03
N LEU A 201 -21.80 4.63 12.13
CA LEU A 201 -21.69 5.00 10.70
C LEU A 201 -23.06 5.28 10.05
N GLY A 202 -24.15 4.72 10.60
CA GLY A 202 -25.51 5.03 10.17
C GLY A 202 -25.93 6.49 10.41
N GLU A 203 -25.20 7.25 11.22
CA GLU A 203 -25.39 8.70 11.39
C GLU A 203 -24.96 9.49 10.14
N PHE A 204 -24.05 8.92 9.33
CA PHE A 204 -23.52 9.56 8.12
C PHE A 204 -24.18 9.09 6.82
N ALA A 205 -24.72 7.87 6.80
CA ALA A 205 -25.25 7.27 5.58
C ALA A 205 -26.52 6.46 5.82
N GLY A 206 -27.44 6.51 4.86
CA GLY A 206 -28.69 5.75 4.90
C GLY A 206 -28.51 4.23 4.76
N THR A 207 -27.33 3.77 4.31
CA THR A 207 -26.98 2.35 4.22
C THR A 207 -25.52 2.12 4.59
N VAL A 208 -25.26 1.19 5.49
CA VAL A 208 -23.91 0.71 5.81
C VAL A 208 -23.80 -0.75 5.43
N ARG A 209 -22.82 -1.10 4.60
CA ARG A 209 -22.46 -2.45 4.20
C ARG A 209 -21.09 -2.79 4.71
N HIS A 210 -20.90 -4.03 5.14
CA HIS A 210 -19.59 -4.58 5.42
C HIS A 210 -19.17 -5.47 4.26
N GLY A 211 -17.87 -5.48 3.96
CA GLY A 211 -17.28 -6.34 2.94
C GLY A 211 -17.63 -7.81 3.18
N ASP A 212 -17.72 -8.57 2.09
CA ASP A 212 -18.01 -9.99 2.14
C ASP A 212 -16.92 -10.72 2.93
N PRO A 213 -17.25 -11.46 4.02
CA PRO A 213 -16.26 -12.22 4.77
C PRO A 213 -15.50 -13.26 3.93
N SER A 214 -16.04 -13.64 2.76
CA SER A 214 -15.42 -14.55 1.80
C SER A 214 -14.62 -13.84 0.70
N ALA A 215 -14.68 -12.50 0.61
CA ALA A 215 -13.90 -11.75 -0.36
C ALA A 215 -12.40 -11.91 -0.09
N SER A 216 -11.65 -12.08 -1.17
CA SER A 216 -10.21 -12.06 -1.16
C SER A 216 -9.66 -10.65 -0.98
N ALA A 217 -8.42 -10.53 -0.51
CA ALA A 217 -7.73 -9.24 -0.45
C ALA A 217 -7.60 -8.57 -1.83
N ALA A 218 -7.60 -9.36 -2.92
CA ALA A 218 -7.60 -8.83 -4.28
C ALA A 218 -8.94 -8.16 -4.64
N GLU A 219 -10.06 -8.73 -4.20
CA GLU A 219 -11.40 -8.14 -4.39
C GLU A 219 -11.57 -6.88 -3.54
N ASP A 220 -11.13 -6.89 -2.29
CA ASP A 220 -11.10 -5.68 -1.45
C ASP A 220 -10.23 -4.57 -2.07
N PHE A 221 -9.06 -4.93 -2.62
CA PHE A 221 -8.18 -3.98 -3.31
C PHE A 221 -8.87 -3.38 -4.53
N ARG A 222 -9.52 -4.22 -5.34
CA ARG A 222 -10.28 -3.81 -6.52
C ARG A 222 -11.41 -2.87 -6.14
N ASP A 223 -12.25 -3.24 -5.17
CA ASP A 223 -13.42 -2.47 -4.79
C ASP A 223 -13.03 -1.11 -4.20
N LEU A 224 -11.94 -1.05 -3.43
CA LEU A 224 -11.37 0.20 -2.95
C LEU A 224 -10.81 1.07 -4.09
N ALA A 225 -10.13 0.46 -5.06
CA ALA A 225 -9.56 1.17 -6.21
C ALA A 225 -10.63 1.73 -7.15
N LEU A 226 -11.78 1.07 -7.28
CA LEU A 226 -12.90 1.52 -8.11
C LEU A 226 -13.72 2.63 -7.45
N ALA A 227 -13.63 2.80 -6.13
CA ALA A 227 -14.37 3.79 -5.38
C ALA A 227 -14.04 5.22 -5.84
N ARG A 228 -15.07 6.03 -6.09
CA ARG A 228 -14.87 7.46 -6.40
C ARG A 228 -14.54 8.27 -5.14
N ARG A 229 -15.27 8.04 -4.05
CA ARG A 229 -14.98 8.61 -2.73
C ARG A 229 -14.48 7.51 -1.81
N SER A 230 -13.42 7.76 -1.07
CA SER A 230 -12.86 6.78 -0.15
C SER A 230 -12.24 7.41 1.08
N VAL A 231 -12.25 6.64 2.18
CA VAL A 231 -11.47 6.95 3.39
C VAL A 231 -10.52 5.79 3.62
N LEU A 232 -9.24 6.06 3.49
CA LEU A 232 -8.16 5.08 3.55
C LEU A 232 -7.71 4.88 5.00
N GLY A 233 -7.22 3.68 5.31
CA GLY A 233 -6.51 3.41 6.56
C GLY A 233 -5.03 3.72 6.43
N ASN A 234 -4.27 3.65 7.53
CA ASN A 234 -2.82 3.88 7.57
C ASN A 234 -2.01 2.71 6.96
N SER A 235 -2.30 2.36 5.70
CA SER A 235 -1.74 1.19 5.02
C SER A 235 -1.34 1.50 3.60
N THR A 236 -0.15 1.07 3.19
CA THR A 236 0.31 1.18 1.80
C THR A 236 -0.60 0.44 0.83
N PHE A 237 -1.31 -0.61 1.27
CA PHE A 237 -2.35 -1.28 0.49
C PHE A 237 -3.47 -0.30 0.09
N ALA A 238 -3.97 0.46 1.07
CA ALA A 238 -5.03 1.44 0.84
C ALA A 238 -4.55 2.61 -0.01
N TYR A 239 -3.31 3.08 0.21
CA TYR A 239 -2.74 4.19 -0.58
C TYR A 239 -2.62 3.82 -2.06
N TRP A 240 -2.18 2.60 -2.37
CA TRP A 240 -2.15 2.13 -3.75
C TRP A 240 -3.54 2.10 -4.39
N ALA A 241 -4.56 1.61 -3.68
CA ALA A 241 -5.93 1.68 -4.19
C ALA A 241 -6.39 3.12 -4.45
N GLY A 242 -6.00 4.07 -3.58
CA GLY A 242 -6.22 5.51 -3.80
C GLY A 242 -5.58 6.04 -5.08
N TYR A 243 -4.32 5.66 -5.37
CA TYR A 243 -3.68 6.04 -6.64
C TYR A 243 -4.42 5.48 -7.84
N LEU A 244 -4.80 4.20 -7.80
CA LEU A 244 -5.55 3.57 -8.89
C LEU A 244 -6.90 4.27 -9.10
N SER A 245 -7.59 4.62 -8.00
CA SER A 245 -8.82 5.41 -8.05
C SER A 245 -8.61 6.75 -8.77
N ASN A 246 -7.51 7.46 -8.48
CA ASN A 246 -7.19 8.70 -9.20
C ASN A 246 -6.89 8.48 -10.68
N VAL A 247 -6.24 7.38 -11.06
CA VAL A 247 -5.97 7.04 -12.47
C VAL A 247 -7.26 6.70 -13.22
N ILE A 248 -8.21 6.04 -12.55
CA ILE A 248 -9.52 5.64 -13.10
C ILE A 248 -10.43 6.86 -13.28
N HIS A 249 -10.57 7.69 -12.25
CA HIS A 249 -11.53 8.81 -12.24
C HIS A 249 -10.92 10.11 -12.80
N GLY A 250 -9.61 10.33 -12.65
CA GLY A 250 -8.88 11.50 -13.13
C GLY A 250 -9.06 12.77 -12.28
N ASP A 251 -10.25 12.96 -11.68
CA ASP A 251 -10.66 14.22 -11.04
C ASP A 251 -11.02 14.10 -9.55
N ASN A 252 -10.85 12.91 -8.94
CA ASN A 252 -11.36 12.63 -7.59
C ASN A 252 -10.33 12.76 -6.46
N HIS A 253 -9.16 13.37 -6.69
CA HIS A 253 -8.07 13.42 -5.71
C HIS A 253 -8.51 13.93 -4.34
N ALA A 254 -9.25 15.04 -4.29
CA ALA A 254 -9.75 15.60 -3.03
C ALA A 254 -10.80 14.71 -2.34
N GLN A 255 -11.38 13.74 -3.05
CA GLN A 255 -12.40 12.81 -2.55
C GLN A 255 -11.78 11.55 -1.91
N VAL A 256 -10.45 11.42 -1.97
CA VAL A 256 -9.68 10.41 -1.26
C VAL A 256 -9.19 11.01 0.05
N TRP A 257 -9.67 10.47 1.16
CA TRP A 257 -9.29 10.86 2.51
C TRP A 257 -8.27 9.89 3.09
N ALA A 258 -7.21 10.39 3.72
CA ALA A 258 -6.18 9.55 4.32
C ALA A 258 -5.65 10.14 5.63
N PRO A 259 -5.21 9.32 6.60
CA PRO A 259 -4.61 9.82 7.83
C PRO A 259 -3.16 10.20 7.55
N LEU A 260 -2.73 11.36 8.03
CA LEU A 260 -1.31 11.70 8.04
C LEU A 260 -0.52 10.69 8.89
N PHE A 261 -1.16 10.09 9.89
CA PHE A 261 -0.59 9.03 10.70
C PHE A 261 -0.32 7.77 9.87
N HIS A 262 0.95 7.36 9.79
CA HIS A 262 1.33 6.04 9.25
C HIS A 262 1.82 5.09 10.34
N ILE A 263 2.79 5.54 11.13
CA ILE A 263 3.51 4.75 12.14
C ILE A 263 4.05 5.65 13.26
N ARG A 264 4.10 5.15 14.51
CA ARG A 264 4.71 5.79 15.69
C ARG A 264 6.24 5.63 15.72
N GLU A 265 6.90 6.14 14.70
CA GLU A 265 8.36 6.37 14.66
C GLU A 265 8.60 7.89 14.51
N PRO A 266 9.80 8.44 14.79
CA PRO A 266 9.95 9.87 15.17
C PRO A 266 9.58 10.94 14.13
N LYS A 267 8.95 10.58 13.00
CA LYS A 267 8.46 11.51 11.99
C LYS A 267 6.98 11.41 11.61
N TRP A 268 6.17 10.54 12.23
CA TRP A 268 4.67 10.46 12.17
C TRP A 268 3.97 10.39 10.79
N GLN A 269 4.60 10.81 9.72
CA GLN A 269 3.95 11.22 8.49
C GLN A 269 3.93 10.06 7.49
N ALA A 270 2.76 9.85 6.94
CA ALA A 270 2.53 9.06 5.74
C ALA A 270 3.17 9.81 4.55
N VAL A 271 4.48 9.65 4.39
CA VAL A 271 5.25 10.19 3.26
C VAL A 271 4.82 9.61 1.91
N GLN A 272 3.93 8.63 1.94
CA GLN A 272 3.34 7.94 0.80
C GLN A 272 2.00 8.53 0.37
N LEU A 273 1.53 9.64 0.93
CA LEU A 273 0.25 10.21 0.48
C LEU A 273 0.49 11.12 -0.72
N ASP A 274 -0.45 11.08 -1.67
CA ASP A 274 -0.54 12.13 -2.67
C ASP A 274 -0.96 13.44 -1.98
N PRO A 275 -0.21 14.54 -2.12
CA PRO A 275 -0.53 15.80 -1.45
C PRO A 275 -1.84 16.44 -1.96
N ARG A 276 -2.42 15.94 -3.06
CA ARG A 276 -3.71 16.39 -3.59
C ARG A 276 -4.90 15.72 -2.88
N TRP A 277 -4.65 14.73 -2.03
CA TRP A 277 -5.68 14.08 -1.21
C TRP A 277 -6.11 14.95 -0.03
N SER A 278 -7.28 14.62 0.53
CA SER A 278 -7.74 15.20 1.78
C SER A 278 -7.07 14.52 2.96
N ILE A 279 -6.06 15.18 3.54
CA ILE A 279 -5.23 14.60 4.59
C ILE A 279 -5.74 15.02 5.97
N VAL A 280 -6.11 14.04 6.80
CA VAL A 280 -6.41 14.27 8.21
C VAL A 280 -5.10 14.34 8.98
N ALA A 281 -4.65 15.56 9.28
CA ALA A 281 -3.41 15.81 10.01
C ALA A 281 -3.51 15.46 11.50
N ASP A 282 -4.65 15.77 12.11
CA ASP A 282 -4.92 15.62 13.53
C ASP A 282 -6.37 15.20 13.79
N ILE A 283 -6.60 14.58 14.93
CA ILE A 283 -7.93 14.15 15.38
C ILE A 283 -8.18 14.58 16.82
N PRO A 284 -9.44 14.83 17.23
CA PRO A 284 -9.77 15.17 18.61
C PRO A 284 -9.31 14.11 19.62
N GLY A 285 -8.40 14.51 20.52
CA GLY A 285 -7.81 13.63 21.53
C GLY A 285 -6.53 12.91 21.07
N GLY A 286 -6.03 13.20 19.87
CA GLY A 286 -4.80 12.61 19.33
C GLY A 286 -4.98 11.21 18.78
N TRP A 287 -3.93 10.68 18.15
CA TRP A 287 -3.95 9.40 17.42
C TRP A 287 -3.98 8.17 18.33
N GLU A 288 -3.85 8.31 19.65
CA GLU A 288 -3.85 7.18 20.60
C GLU A 288 -5.20 6.48 20.65
N GLU A 289 -5.18 5.15 20.54
CA GLU A 289 -6.39 4.36 20.69
C GLU A 289 -6.97 4.57 22.09
N LYS A 290 -8.26 4.91 22.16
CA LYS A 290 -8.96 5.08 23.42
C LYS A 290 -9.40 3.70 23.93
N ALA A 291 -9.22 3.50 25.24
CA ALA A 291 -9.64 2.28 25.94
C ALA A 291 -11.17 2.15 26.02
#